data_AF-X1VYW9-F1
#
_entry.id   AF-X1VYW9-F1
#
_cell.length_a   1.000
_cell.length_b   1.000
_cell.length_c   1.000
_cell.angle_alpha   90.00
_cell.angle_beta   90.00
_cell.angle_gamma   90.00
#
_symmetry.space_group_name_H-M   'P 1'
#
loop_
_entity.id
_entity.type
_entity.pdbx_description
1 polymer ?
#
loop_
_entity_poly.entity_id
_entity_poly.type
_entity_poly.pdbx_seq_one_letter_code
_entity_poly.pdbx_strand_id
1 'polypeptide(L)'
;MFLFSFHFVSMVEDPLVEADTLFEKGGMISILESIPLYIRAVEANPDSYEANWKCARAHREYADHALEGEYEGWKDICKEYGKIALGYGEKAIELEPDKVEGHYYYGLSAATYSDGVSILKALKEGLKGSTQDAFYKAYDIDKMYDIGGPMLAIARFWHQLPIPFRNKRRSERYFKEHHEYFPDDPEALVYY
;
A
#
# COMPACT_ATOMS: atom_id res chain seq x y z
N MET A 1 0.66 -56.84 -21.38
CA MET A 1 -0.09 -55.57 -21.40
C MET A 1 0.13 -54.88 -20.06
N PHE A 2 1.05 -53.92 -20.01
CA PHE A 2 1.26 -53.06 -18.84
C PHE A 2 1.24 -51.62 -19.36
N LEU A 3 0.14 -50.91 -19.08
CA LEU A 3 0.00 -49.49 -19.36
C LEU A 3 0.51 -48.75 -18.11
N PHE A 4 1.66 -48.09 -18.24
CA PHE A 4 2.14 -47.13 -17.26
C PHE A 4 1.40 -45.81 -17.46
N SER A 5 0.50 -45.46 -16.55
CA SER A 5 -0.13 -44.15 -16.49
C SER A 5 0.81 -43.17 -15.80
N PHE A 6 1.55 -42.38 -16.58
CA PHE A 6 2.25 -41.20 -16.07
C PHE A 6 1.22 -40.16 -15.63
N HIS A 7 1.10 -39.96 -14.32
CA HIS A 7 0.39 -38.79 -13.79
C HIS A 7 1.34 -37.60 -13.94
N PHE A 8 1.08 -36.75 -14.92
CA PHE A 8 1.72 -35.44 -15.00
C PHE A 8 1.17 -34.62 -13.82
N VAL A 9 1.94 -34.52 -12.74
CA VAL A 9 1.69 -33.49 -11.72
C VAL A 9 2.06 -32.17 -12.39
N SER A 10 1.05 -31.44 -12.86
CA SER A 10 1.20 -30.03 -13.19
C SER A 10 1.68 -29.33 -11.92
N MET A 11 2.96 -28.92 -11.87
CA MET A 11 3.37 -27.91 -10.89
C MET A 11 2.67 -26.63 -11.31
N VAL A 12 1.49 -26.36 -10.73
CA VAL A 12 0.92 -25.02 -10.78
C VAL A 12 1.91 -24.16 -10.00
N GLU A 13 2.58 -23.27 -10.71
CA GLU A 13 3.47 -22.27 -10.12
C GLU A 13 2.65 -21.44 -9.12
N ASP A 14 3.19 -21.21 -7.93
CA ASP A 14 2.49 -20.49 -6.86
C ASP A 14 2.13 -19.09 -7.39
N PRO A 15 0.83 -18.73 -7.50
CA PRO A 15 0.42 -17.46 -8.06
C PRO A 15 1.03 -16.27 -7.32
N LEU A 16 1.38 -16.43 -6.03
CA LEU A 16 2.05 -15.39 -5.26
C LEU A 16 3.48 -15.13 -5.75
N VAL A 17 4.23 -16.18 -6.07
CA VAL A 17 5.62 -16.06 -6.58
C VAL A 17 5.64 -15.46 -7.98
N GLU A 18 4.69 -15.85 -8.83
CA GLU A 18 4.51 -15.27 -10.16
C GLU A 18 4.15 -13.77 -10.05
N ALA A 19 3.27 -13.43 -9.11
CA ALA A 19 2.89 -12.04 -8.81
C ALA A 19 4.08 -11.20 -8.34
N ASP A 20 4.87 -11.71 -7.39
CA ASP A 20 6.07 -11.04 -6.89
C ASP A 20 7.06 -10.79 -8.03
N THR A 21 7.28 -11.79 -8.89
CA THR A 21 8.20 -11.68 -10.04
C THR A 21 7.77 -10.58 -11.02
N LEU A 22 6.46 -10.43 -11.27
CA LEU A 22 5.95 -9.33 -12.10
C LEU A 22 6.07 -7.98 -11.40
N PHE A 23 5.68 -7.92 -10.13
CA PHE A 23 5.71 -6.71 -9.34
C PHE A 23 7.15 -6.15 -9.21
N GLU A 24 8.14 -7.01 -8.99
CA GLU A 24 9.56 -6.63 -8.84
C GLU A 24 10.18 -6.04 -10.11
N LYS A 25 9.59 -6.28 -11.30
CA LYS A 25 10.02 -5.59 -12.53
C LYS A 25 9.79 -4.08 -12.44
N GLY A 26 8.83 -3.65 -11.61
CA GLY A 26 8.51 -2.26 -11.35
C GLY A 26 7.83 -1.55 -12.52
N GLY A 27 7.30 -0.36 -12.22
CA GLY A 27 6.56 0.45 -13.18
C GLY A 27 5.11 0.01 -13.37
N MET A 28 4.29 0.95 -13.82
CA MET A 28 2.83 0.82 -13.83
C MET A 28 2.29 -0.44 -14.53
N ILE A 29 2.86 -0.82 -15.69
CA ILE A 29 2.36 -1.94 -16.50
C ILE A 29 2.60 -3.28 -15.80
N SER A 30 3.82 -3.53 -15.32
CA SER A 30 4.16 -4.81 -14.69
C SER A 30 3.41 -4.99 -13.35
N ILE A 31 3.24 -3.89 -12.61
CA ILE A 31 2.44 -3.88 -11.38
C ILE A 31 0.98 -4.18 -11.70
N LEU A 32 0.40 -3.56 -12.73
CA LEU A 32 -0.97 -3.88 -13.15
C LEU A 32 -1.13 -5.36 -13.55
N GLU A 33 -0.16 -5.91 -14.27
CA GLU A 33 -0.15 -7.33 -14.66
C GLU A 33 -0.01 -8.28 -13.45
N SER A 34 0.62 -7.84 -12.35
CA SER A 34 0.74 -8.63 -11.12
C SER A 34 -0.56 -8.72 -10.31
N ILE A 35 -1.44 -7.73 -10.41
CA ILE A 35 -2.69 -7.65 -9.63
C ILE A 35 -3.57 -8.91 -9.77
N PRO A 36 -3.92 -9.41 -10.97
CA PRO A 36 -4.74 -10.61 -11.10
C PRO A 36 -4.09 -11.85 -10.48
N LEU A 37 -2.76 -11.91 -10.39
CA LEU A 37 -2.04 -13.01 -9.74
C LEU A 37 -2.16 -12.94 -8.22
N TYR A 38 -1.99 -11.74 -7.64
CA TYR A 38 -2.24 -11.53 -6.21
C TYR A 38 -3.70 -11.82 -5.84
N ILE A 39 -4.67 -11.43 -6.68
CA ILE A 39 -6.09 -11.77 -6.47
C ILE A 39 -6.26 -13.29 -6.46
N ARG A 40 -5.70 -14.02 -7.42
CA ARG A 40 -5.75 -15.50 -7.43
C ARG A 40 -5.11 -16.10 -6.18
N ALA A 41 -4.03 -15.54 -5.66
CA ALA A 41 -3.41 -15.98 -4.42
C ALA A 41 -4.32 -15.77 -3.21
N VAL A 42 -5.03 -14.63 -3.13
CA VAL A 42 -6.03 -14.37 -2.10
C VAL A 42 -7.24 -15.30 -2.24
N GLU A 43 -7.73 -15.56 -3.46
CA GLU A 43 -8.84 -16.49 -3.69
C GLU A 43 -8.50 -17.93 -3.28
N ALA A 44 -7.25 -18.35 -3.52
CA ALA A 44 -6.76 -19.67 -3.12
C ALA A 44 -6.60 -19.80 -1.59
N ASN A 45 -6.22 -18.72 -0.90
CA ASN A 45 -6.12 -18.69 0.56
C ASN A 45 -6.50 -17.29 1.11
N PRO A 46 -7.78 -17.03 1.41
CA PRO A 46 -8.25 -15.72 1.86
C PRO A 46 -7.69 -15.28 3.21
N ASP A 47 -7.20 -16.21 4.03
CA ASP A 47 -6.59 -15.95 5.33
C ASP A 47 -5.05 -15.89 5.26
N SER A 48 -4.47 -15.85 4.05
CA SER A 48 -3.05 -15.54 3.85
C SER A 48 -2.79 -14.07 4.12
N TYR A 49 -2.13 -13.77 5.24
CA TYR A 49 -1.62 -12.42 5.54
C TYR A 49 -0.83 -11.87 4.35
N GLU A 50 0.10 -12.68 3.82
CA GLU A 50 1.03 -12.29 2.78
C GLU A 50 0.35 -11.95 1.46
N ALA A 51 -0.61 -12.77 1.04
CA ALA A 51 -1.38 -12.49 -0.18
C ALA A 51 -2.20 -11.21 -0.03
N ASN A 52 -2.83 -10.98 1.14
CA ASN A 52 -3.65 -9.79 1.36
C ASN A 52 -2.82 -8.50 1.35
N TRP A 53 -1.74 -8.39 2.13
CA TRP A 53 -0.97 -7.13 2.15
C TRP A 53 -0.26 -6.87 0.82
N LYS A 54 0.23 -7.92 0.12
CA LYS A 54 0.84 -7.76 -1.20
C LYS A 54 -0.18 -7.36 -2.26
N CYS A 55 -1.41 -7.87 -2.18
CA CYS A 55 -2.50 -7.45 -3.05
C CYS A 55 -2.87 -5.97 -2.80
N ALA A 56 -2.94 -5.53 -1.53
CA ALA A 56 -3.13 -4.13 -1.18
C ALA A 56 -2.01 -3.24 -1.75
N ARG A 57 -0.75 -3.65 -1.56
CA ARG A 57 0.42 -2.98 -2.12
C ARG A 57 0.31 -2.85 -3.64
N ALA A 58 0.06 -3.92 -4.37
CA ALA A 58 0.00 -3.88 -5.83
C ALA A 58 -1.07 -2.91 -6.36
N HIS A 59 -2.26 -2.91 -5.77
CA HIS A 59 -3.32 -1.97 -6.13
C HIS A 59 -2.92 -0.52 -5.84
N ARG A 60 -2.35 -0.25 -4.66
CA ARG A 60 -1.98 1.13 -4.29
C ARG A 60 -0.82 1.66 -5.13
N GLU A 61 0.19 0.83 -5.42
CA GLU A 61 1.36 1.21 -6.24
C GLU A 61 0.98 1.44 -7.71
N TYR A 62 0.05 0.65 -8.26
CA TYR A 62 -0.49 0.92 -9.59
C TYR A 62 -1.13 2.31 -9.67
N ALA A 63 -1.94 2.65 -8.65
CA ALA A 63 -2.59 3.95 -8.58
C ALA A 63 -1.61 5.10 -8.30
N ASP A 64 -0.59 4.87 -7.48
CA ASP A 64 0.46 5.84 -7.20
C ASP A 64 1.23 6.19 -8.47
N HIS A 65 1.65 5.18 -9.24
CA HIS A 65 2.27 5.40 -10.55
C HIS A 65 1.33 6.11 -11.55
N ALA A 66 0.03 5.82 -11.51
CA ALA A 66 -0.95 6.52 -12.33
C ALA A 66 -0.98 8.03 -12.00
N LEU A 67 -0.93 8.36 -10.71
CA LEU A 67 -0.90 9.74 -10.20
C LEU A 67 0.43 10.42 -10.54
N GLU A 68 1.57 9.81 -10.20
CA GLU A 68 2.91 10.37 -10.40
C GLU A 68 3.21 10.64 -11.88
N GLY A 69 2.77 9.74 -12.76
CA GLY A 69 2.88 9.92 -14.21
C GLY A 69 1.83 10.84 -14.82
N GLU A 70 0.91 11.38 -14.00
CA GLU A 70 -0.23 12.20 -14.42
C GLU A 70 -1.05 11.59 -15.57
N TYR A 71 -1.19 10.25 -15.58
CA TYR A 71 -1.88 9.55 -16.65
C TYR A 71 -3.35 9.98 -16.75
N GLU A 72 -3.92 9.94 -17.96
CA GLU A 72 -5.33 10.23 -18.15
C GLU A 72 -6.20 9.32 -17.27
N GLY A 73 -7.14 9.90 -16.52
CA GLY A 73 -8.01 9.15 -15.62
C GLY A 73 -7.38 8.74 -14.29
N TRP A 74 -6.18 9.23 -13.93
CA TRP A 74 -5.50 8.85 -12.67
C TRP A 74 -6.38 9.01 -11.42
N LYS A 75 -7.28 9.98 -11.38
CA LYS A 75 -8.22 10.18 -10.26
C LYS A 75 -9.18 9.02 -10.10
N ASP A 76 -9.74 8.53 -11.20
CA ASP A 76 -10.64 7.38 -11.18
C ASP A 76 -9.88 6.10 -10.82
N ILE A 77 -8.65 5.95 -11.33
CA ILE A 77 -7.75 4.86 -10.95
C ILE A 77 -7.47 4.90 -9.43
N CYS A 78 -7.06 6.04 -8.88
CA CYS A 78 -6.81 6.23 -7.46
C CYS A 78 -8.03 5.92 -6.60
N LYS A 79 -9.21 6.37 -7.04
CA LYS A 79 -10.47 6.08 -6.35
C LYS A 79 -10.80 4.58 -6.35
N GLU A 80 -10.67 3.90 -7.48
CA GLU A 80 -11.03 2.49 -7.60
C GLU A 80 -10.01 1.60 -6.88
N TYR A 81 -8.75 1.69 -7.29
CA TYR A 81 -7.69 0.83 -6.79
C TYR A 81 -7.32 1.15 -5.33
N GLY A 82 -7.38 2.42 -4.92
CA GLY A 82 -7.22 2.78 -3.51
C GLY A 82 -8.33 2.21 -2.63
N LYS A 83 -9.57 2.13 -3.12
CA LYS A 83 -10.69 1.53 -2.37
C LYS A 83 -10.57 0.01 -2.27
N ILE A 84 -10.14 -0.65 -3.34
CA ILE A 84 -9.89 -2.09 -3.33
C ILE A 84 -8.72 -2.41 -2.38
N ALA A 85 -7.63 -1.66 -2.48
CA ALA A 85 -6.44 -1.82 -1.65
C ALA A 85 -6.74 -1.64 -0.15
N LEU A 86 -7.61 -0.69 0.21
CA LEU A 86 -8.11 -0.52 1.58
C LEU A 86 -8.72 -1.81 2.14
N GLY A 87 -9.52 -2.54 1.35
CA GLY A 87 -10.16 -3.79 1.80
C GLY A 87 -9.14 -4.90 2.07
N TYR A 88 -8.16 -5.07 1.17
CA TYR A 88 -7.10 -6.06 1.37
C TYR A 88 -6.16 -5.69 2.54
N GLY A 89 -5.85 -4.41 2.70
CA GLY A 89 -5.07 -3.90 3.83
C GLY A 89 -5.79 -4.12 5.17
N GLU A 90 -7.09 -3.86 5.22
CA GLU A 90 -7.93 -4.11 6.39
C GLU A 90 -7.93 -5.61 6.75
N LYS A 91 -8.12 -6.49 5.78
CA LYS A 91 -8.02 -7.95 6.00
C LYS A 91 -6.63 -8.38 6.48
N ALA A 92 -5.55 -7.78 5.97
CA ALA A 92 -4.21 -8.07 6.45
C ALA A 92 -4.01 -7.65 7.91
N ILE A 93 -4.54 -6.48 8.31
CA ILE A 93 -4.53 -6.02 9.72
C ILE A 93 -5.34 -6.98 10.62
N GLU A 94 -6.50 -7.45 10.16
CA GLU A 94 -7.33 -8.39 10.92
C GLU A 94 -6.60 -9.72 11.18
N LEU A 95 -5.86 -10.22 10.18
CA LEU A 95 -5.13 -11.49 10.26
C LEU A 95 -3.90 -11.39 11.17
N GLU A 96 -3.12 -10.33 11.04
CA GLU A 96 -1.84 -10.16 11.75
C GLU A 96 -1.67 -8.70 12.21
N PRO A 97 -2.37 -8.27 13.28
CA PRO A 97 -2.42 -6.87 13.70
C PRO A 97 -1.09 -6.31 14.25
N ASP A 98 -0.10 -7.18 14.48
CA ASP A 98 1.22 -6.81 14.99
C ASP A 98 2.31 -6.81 13.91
N LYS A 99 1.96 -7.02 12.63
CA LYS A 99 2.88 -6.89 11.49
C LYS A 99 2.69 -5.55 10.78
N VAL A 100 3.79 -4.99 10.28
CA VAL A 100 3.85 -3.60 9.79
C VAL A 100 3.12 -3.42 8.46
N GLU A 101 3.19 -4.40 7.57
CA GLU A 101 2.79 -4.26 6.16
C GLU A 101 1.29 -4.00 6.02
N GLY A 102 0.45 -4.71 6.78
CA GLY A 102 -1.00 -4.48 6.78
C GLY A 102 -1.37 -3.04 7.16
N HIS A 103 -0.80 -2.54 8.27
CA HIS A 103 -1.03 -1.15 8.73
C HIS A 103 -0.49 -0.12 7.74
N TYR A 104 0.73 -0.34 7.25
CA TYR A 104 1.39 0.57 6.33
C TYR A 104 0.61 0.69 5.02
N TYR A 105 0.32 -0.43 4.36
CA TYR A 105 -0.39 -0.40 3.08
C TYR A 105 -1.86 -0.03 3.21
N TYR A 106 -2.54 -0.32 4.34
CA TYR A 106 -3.86 0.25 4.60
C TYR A 106 -3.83 1.78 4.64
N GLY A 107 -2.90 2.37 5.40
CA GLY A 107 -2.76 3.81 5.52
C GLY A 107 -2.44 4.48 4.17
N LEU A 108 -1.49 3.92 3.41
CA LEU A 108 -1.15 4.41 2.08
C LEU A 108 -2.31 4.26 1.09
N SER A 109 -3.07 3.17 1.16
CA SER A 109 -4.26 2.96 0.32
C SER A 109 -5.36 3.99 0.63
N ALA A 110 -5.52 4.37 1.90
CA ALA A 110 -6.44 5.43 2.28
C ALA A 110 -6.00 6.80 1.72
N ALA A 111 -4.69 7.07 1.68
CA ALA A 111 -4.14 8.27 1.05
C ALA A 111 -4.42 8.27 -0.47
N THR A 112 -4.08 7.19 -1.17
CA THR A 112 -4.38 7.01 -2.61
C THR A 112 -5.87 7.17 -2.91
N TYR A 113 -6.75 6.56 -2.11
CA TYR A 113 -8.19 6.76 -2.27
C TYR A 113 -8.59 8.23 -2.14
N SER A 114 -8.03 8.93 -1.14
CA SER A 114 -8.22 10.36 -0.91
C SER A 114 -7.75 11.21 -2.11
N ASP A 115 -6.67 10.83 -2.79
CA ASP A 115 -6.21 11.53 -4.00
C ASP A 115 -7.23 11.42 -5.15
N GLY A 116 -7.92 10.27 -5.25
CA GLY A 116 -8.99 10.06 -6.22
C GLY A 116 -10.29 10.80 -5.89
N VAL A 117 -10.75 10.75 -4.63
CA VAL A 117 -12.08 11.31 -4.25
C VAL A 117 -12.04 12.71 -3.63
N SER A 118 -10.86 13.27 -3.42
CA SER A 118 -10.53 14.43 -2.56
C SER A 118 -10.51 14.15 -1.06
N ILE A 119 -9.58 14.83 -0.37
CA ILE A 119 -9.41 14.75 1.08
C ILE A 119 -10.68 15.08 1.86
N LEU A 120 -11.48 16.07 1.42
CA LEU A 120 -12.72 16.43 2.11
C LEU A 120 -13.75 15.29 2.07
N LYS A 121 -13.82 14.57 0.96
CA LYS A 121 -14.71 13.42 0.81
C LYS A 121 -14.23 12.25 1.67
N ALA A 122 -12.94 11.92 1.63
CA ALA A 122 -12.34 10.88 2.47
C ALA A 122 -12.55 11.16 3.97
N LEU A 123 -12.38 12.41 4.40
CA LEU A 123 -12.67 12.85 5.77
C LEU A 123 -14.14 12.65 6.15
N LYS A 124 -15.07 12.98 5.25
CA LYS A 124 -16.52 12.78 5.45
C LYS A 124 -16.89 11.31 5.60
N GLU A 125 -16.13 10.42 4.97
CA GLU A 125 -16.29 8.96 5.09
C GLU A 125 -15.62 8.38 6.34
N GLY A 126 -15.00 9.21 7.18
CA GLY A 126 -14.44 8.80 8.47
C GLY A 126 -13.01 8.26 8.41
N LEU A 127 -12.35 8.31 7.25
CA LEU A 127 -11.02 7.71 7.07
C LEU A 127 -9.91 8.36 7.91
N LYS A 128 -10.11 9.60 8.40
CA LYS A 128 -9.09 10.30 9.21
C LYS A 128 -8.56 9.47 10.37
N GLY A 129 -9.47 8.86 11.14
CA GLY A 129 -9.12 8.13 12.36
C GLY A 129 -8.33 6.87 12.04
N SER A 130 -8.92 6.00 11.21
CA SER A 130 -8.30 4.73 10.84
C SER A 130 -6.98 4.90 10.09
N THR A 131 -6.87 5.87 9.18
CA THR A 131 -5.60 6.17 8.49
C THR A 131 -4.53 6.63 9.47
N GLN A 132 -4.90 7.51 10.42
CA GLN A 132 -3.95 7.96 11.45
C GLN A 132 -3.50 6.77 12.29
N ASP A 133 -4.42 5.99 12.83
CA ASP A 133 -4.11 4.86 13.73
C ASP A 133 -3.22 3.82 13.03
N ALA A 134 -3.50 3.51 11.75
CA ALA A 134 -2.68 2.61 10.95
C ALA A 134 -1.24 3.14 10.77
N PHE A 135 -1.05 4.40 10.41
CA PHE A 135 0.31 4.96 10.27
C PHE A 135 1.08 4.97 11.59
N TYR A 136 0.44 5.33 12.71
CA TYR A 136 1.10 5.29 14.01
C TYR A 136 1.43 3.86 14.45
N LYS A 137 0.53 2.89 14.22
CA LYS A 137 0.81 1.48 14.53
C LYS A 137 1.93 0.91 13.66
N ALA A 138 1.99 1.26 12.37
CA ALA A 138 3.11 0.90 11.49
C ALA A 138 4.44 1.47 12.01
N TYR A 139 4.46 2.75 12.42
CA TYR A 139 5.62 3.37 13.05
C TYR A 139 6.03 2.70 14.36
N ASP A 140 5.07 2.34 15.22
CA ASP A 140 5.34 1.69 16.49
C ASP A 140 5.87 0.26 16.32
N ILE A 141 5.42 -0.47 15.29
CA ILE A 141 5.92 -1.82 14.96
C ILE A 141 7.33 -1.75 14.37
N ASP A 142 7.49 -1.01 13.28
CA ASP A 142 8.77 -0.83 12.60
C ASP A 142 8.80 0.50 11.84
N LYS A 143 9.24 1.55 12.53
CA LYS A 143 9.44 2.86 11.93
C LYS A 143 10.49 2.92 10.82
N MET A 144 11.35 1.90 10.68
CA MET A 144 12.41 1.83 9.66
C MET A 144 11.97 1.05 8.42
N TYR A 145 10.80 0.43 8.45
CA TYR A 145 10.20 -0.26 7.31
C TYR A 145 10.18 0.66 6.07
N ASP A 146 10.53 0.09 4.92
CA ASP A 146 10.48 0.77 3.62
C ASP A 146 11.18 2.15 3.63
N ILE A 147 12.46 2.17 4.05
CA ILE A 147 13.29 3.39 4.12
C ILE A 147 12.62 4.48 4.99
N GLY A 148 12.07 4.06 6.13
CA GLY A 148 11.37 4.98 7.03
C GLY A 148 10.02 5.45 6.52
N GLY A 149 9.39 4.71 5.60
CA GLY A 149 8.07 4.97 5.04
C GLY A 149 7.02 5.37 6.08
N PRO A 150 6.89 4.69 7.24
CA PRO A 150 5.96 5.11 8.29
C PRO A 150 6.21 6.53 8.82
N MET A 151 7.47 6.99 8.90
CA MET A 151 7.79 8.36 9.31
C MET A 151 7.27 9.36 8.28
N LEU A 152 7.56 9.13 6.99
CA LEU A 152 7.10 9.98 5.88
C LEU A 152 5.58 10.02 5.79
N ALA A 153 4.94 8.86 5.92
CA ALA A 153 3.48 8.74 5.87
C ALA A 153 2.81 9.58 6.96
N ILE A 154 3.29 9.51 8.21
CA ILE A 154 2.79 10.35 9.31
C ILE A 154 3.07 11.83 9.01
N ALA A 155 4.27 12.17 8.54
CA ALA A 155 4.66 13.54 8.24
C ALA A 155 3.72 14.16 7.20
N ARG A 156 3.48 13.45 6.09
CA ARG A 156 2.58 13.86 5.00
C ARG A 156 1.13 13.93 5.44
N PHE A 157 0.66 12.96 6.22
CA PHE A 157 -0.70 12.97 6.77
C PHE A 157 -1.01 14.30 7.49
N TRP A 158 -0.15 14.71 8.42
CA TRP A 158 -0.36 15.97 9.16
C TRP A 158 -0.16 17.23 8.31
N HIS A 159 0.65 17.14 7.25
CA HIS A 159 0.88 18.24 6.31
C HIS A 159 -0.34 18.50 5.42
N GLN A 160 -0.88 17.43 4.82
CA GLN A 160 -1.88 17.51 3.76
C GLN A 160 -3.29 17.78 4.26
N LEU A 161 -3.60 17.40 5.51
CA LEU A 161 -4.91 17.66 6.10
C LEU A 161 -5.32 19.14 5.95
N PRO A 162 -6.62 19.42 5.70
CA PRO A 162 -7.13 20.78 5.65
C PRO A 162 -7.17 21.41 7.05
N ILE A 163 -7.26 22.73 7.12
CA ILE A 163 -7.53 23.44 8.38
C ILE A 163 -8.93 23.05 8.87
N PRO A 164 -9.14 22.76 10.18
CA PRO A 164 -8.21 22.93 11.30
C PRO A 164 -7.39 21.68 11.66
N PHE A 165 -7.48 20.59 10.90
CA PHE A 165 -6.80 19.34 11.21
C PHE A 165 -5.31 19.33 10.88
N ARG A 166 -4.86 20.21 9.97
CA ARG A 166 -3.45 20.39 9.63
C ARG A 166 -2.58 20.64 10.87
N ASN A 167 -1.46 19.94 10.97
CA ASN A 167 -0.51 20.13 12.08
C ASN A 167 0.94 20.19 11.58
N LYS A 168 1.39 21.40 11.22
CA LYS A 168 2.74 21.64 10.68
C LYS A 168 3.86 21.22 11.63
N ARG A 169 3.74 21.54 12.93
CA ARG A 169 4.78 21.18 13.93
C ARG A 169 4.93 19.67 14.06
N ARG A 170 3.80 18.95 14.03
CA ARG A 170 3.81 17.49 14.10
C ARG A 170 4.38 16.89 12.82
N SER A 171 3.99 17.40 11.66
CA SER A 171 4.54 17.01 10.36
C SER A 171 6.06 17.19 10.32
N GLU A 172 6.55 18.38 10.66
CA GLU A 172 7.98 18.74 10.65
C GLU A 172 8.81 17.84 11.57
N ARG A 173 8.27 17.42 12.72
CA ARG A 173 8.96 16.49 13.63
C ARG A 173 9.31 15.17 12.93
N TYR A 174 8.38 14.59 12.19
CA TYR A 174 8.60 13.29 11.53
C TYR A 174 9.45 13.43 10.26
N PHE A 175 9.34 14.54 9.53
CA PHE A 175 10.29 14.82 8.43
C PHE A 175 11.72 14.99 8.95
N LYS A 176 11.91 15.60 10.14
CA LYS A 176 13.23 15.72 10.79
C LYS A 176 13.78 14.37 11.21
N GLU A 177 12.95 13.58 11.88
CA GLU A 177 13.36 12.23 12.27
C GLU A 177 13.74 11.39 11.06
N HIS A 178 12.95 11.41 9.98
CA HIS A 178 13.28 10.69 8.76
C HIS A 178 14.61 11.16 8.15
N HIS A 179 14.81 12.47 8.01
CA HIS A 179 16.03 13.05 7.47
C HIS A 179 17.29 12.74 8.31
N GLU A 180 17.15 12.53 9.63
CA GLU A 180 18.25 12.09 10.49
C GLU A 180 18.79 10.70 10.11
N TYR A 181 17.91 9.80 9.65
CA TYR A 181 18.30 8.45 9.21
C TYR A 181 18.57 8.36 7.71
N PHE A 182 17.86 9.14 6.90
CA PHE A 182 17.87 9.07 5.44
C PHE A 182 18.09 10.46 4.82
N PRO A 183 19.26 11.10 5.04
CA PRO A 183 19.50 12.49 4.65
C PRO A 183 19.48 12.72 3.13
N ASP A 184 19.74 11.68 2.34
CA ASP A 184 19.83 11.72 0.88
C ASP A 184 18.57 11.19 0.18
N ASP A 185 17.50 10.88 0.92
CA ASP A 185 16.26 10.39 0.32
C ASP A 185 15.54 11.52 -0.45
N PRO A 186 15.45 11.42 -1.79
CA PRO A 186 14.81 12.45 -2.60
C PRO A 186 13.34 12.67 -2.24
N GLU A 187 12.64 11.63 -1.77
CA GLU A 187 11.24 11.67 -1.46
C GLU A 187 10.93 12.56 -0.24
N ALA A 188 11.85 12.58 0.73
CA ALA A 188 11.80 13.43 1.91
C ALA A 188 12.17 14.89 1.61
N LEU A 189 13.05 15.12 0.63
CA LEU A 189 13.58 16.45 0.30
C LEU A 189 12.56 17.38 -0.37
N VAL A 190 11.49 16.84 -0.97
CA VAL A 190 10.43 17.65 -1.61
C VAL A 190 9.60 18.46 -0.60
N TYR A 191 9.61 18.09 0.68
CA TYR A 191 8.75 18.67 1.72
C TYR A 191 9.50 19.55 2.73
N TYR A 192 10.79 19.79 2.49
CA TYR A 192 11.63 20.74 3.23
C TYR A 192 11.64 22.14 2.62
#